data_AF-A0A6A9SD07-F1
#
_entry.id   AF-A0A6A9SD07-F1
#
_cell.length_a   1.000
_cell.length_b   1.000
_cell.length_c   1.000
_cell.angle_alpha   90.00
_cell.angle_beta   90.00
_cell.angle_gamma   90.00
#
_symmetry.space_group_name_H-M   'P 1'
#
loop_
_entity.id
_entity.type
_entity.pdbx_description
1 polymer ?
#
loop_
_entity_poly.entity_id
_entity_poly.type
_entity_poly.pdbx_seq_one_letter_code
_entity_poly.pdbx_strand_id
1 'polypeptide(L)'
;MTDFDYPPTRTFTLEEAKGDVESELADAEARVDELEDDEDAQESALRDARSEREDAAGKQRALNWAIGEFGEDATITMEAFTATTRARALDEMQSSTMGDVGGMESRIWLLAAALQAAPWLNGSEDLEEAARVTGALPPAVQDFLDDELTDLNDLSSENLS
;
A
#
# COMPACT_ATOMS: atom_id res chain seq x y z
N MET A 1 17.23 -17.10 20.89
CA MET A 1 16.80 -17.44 19.52
C MET A 1 15.94 -16.27 19.11
N THR A 2 16.46 -15.41 18.24
CA THR A 2 15.65 -14.37 17.61
C THR A 2 14.88 -15.10 16.51
N ASP A 3 13.58 -15.27 16.69
CA ASP A 3 12.71 -15.70 15.59
C ASP A 3 12.85 -14.62 14.51
N PHE A 4 13.32 -15.02 13.34
CA PHE A 4 13.47 -14.14 12.20
C PHE A 4 12.15 -14.25 11.45
N ASP A 5 11.21 -13.34 11.71
CA ASP A 5 9.93 -13.25 11.01
C ASP A 5 10.20 -12.84 9.57
N TYR A 6 10.43 -13.85 8.73
CA TYR A 6 10.69 -13.68 7.31
C TYR A 6 9.73 -14.58 6.50
N PRO A 7 9.03 -14.01 5.51
CA PRO A 7 9.06 -12.58 5.13
C PRO A 7 8.42 -11.64 6.19
N PRO A 8 8.86 -10.37 6.25
CA PRO A 8 8.22 -9.36 7.09
C PRO A 8 6.72 -9.30 6.84
N THR A 9 5.95 -9.25 7.91
CA THR A 9 4.49 -9.17 7.87
C THR A 9 4.03 -7.95 8.67
N ARG A 10 3.05 -7.23 8.14
CA ARG A 10 2.41 -6.10 8.82
C ARG A 10 0.93 -6.39 8.97
N THR A 11 0.40 -6.20 10.17
CA THR A 11 -1.04 -6.23 10.43
C THR A 11 -1.44 -4.92 11.06
N PHE A 12 -2.52 -4.32 10.56
CA PHE A 12 -3.06 -3.07 11.07
C PHE A 12 -4.58 -3.02 10.86
N THR A 13 -5.25 -2.27 11.72
CA THR A 13 -6.65 -1.87 11.50
C THR A 13 -6.74 -0.65 10.59
N LEU A 14 -7.90 -0.43 9.96
CA LEU A 14 -8.13 0.76 9.16
C LEU A 14 -8.07 2.05 9.99
N GLU A 15 -8.47 2.01 11.27
CA GLU A 15 -8.32 3.14 12.19
C GLU A 15 -6.85 3.47 12.46
N GLU A 16 -6.02 2.47 12.77
CA GLU A 16 -4.58 2.67 13.01
C GLU A 16 -3.90 3.28 11.78
N ALA A 17 -4.12 2.69 10.59
CA ALA A 17 -3.56 3.22 9.34
C ALA A 17 -4.02 4.65 9.05
N LYS A 18 -5.29 4.98 9.37
CA LYS A 18 -5.79 6.34 9.24
C LYS A 18 -5.08 7.29 10.20
N GLY A 19 -4.86 6.88 11.44
CA GLY A 19 -4.12 7.67 12.43
C GLY A 19 -2.70 7.98 11.98
N ASP A 20 -2.00 7.00 11.41
CA ASP A 20 -0.66 7.17 10.86
C ASP A 20 -0.65 8.18 9.69
N VAL A 21 -1.56 8.01 8.73
CA VAL A 21 -1.72 8.92 7.58
C VAL A 21 -2.15 10.34 8.01
N GLU A 22 -2.96 10.48 9.07
CA GLU A 22 -3.32 11.78 9.63
C GLU A 22 -2.11 12.49 10.26
N SER A 23 -1.21 11.74 10.89
CA SER A 23 0.07 12.28 11.36
C SER A 23 0.97 12.70 10.20
N GLU A 24 1.10 11.86 9.17
CA GLU A 24 1.87 12.18 7.96
C GLU A 24 1.34 13.43 7.25
N LEU A 25 0.02 13.56 7.14
CA LEU A 25 -0.61 14.73 6.54
C LEU A 25 -0.31 15.99 7.35
N ALA A 26 -0.40 15.93 8.69
CA ALA A 26 -0.06 17.07 9.55
C ALA A 26 1.41 17.49 9.42
N ASP A 27 2.33 16.52 9.33
CA ASP A 27 3.75 16.78 9.14
C ASP A 27 4.03 17.38 7.75
N ALA A 28 3.37 16.87 6.71
CA ALA A 28 3.47 17.40 5.34
C ALA A 28 2.88 18.82 5.23
N GLU A 29 1.76 19.09 5.91
CA GLU A 29 1.18 20.44 6.00
C GLU A 29 2.16 21.40 6.69
N ALA A 30 2.73 21.01 7.83
CA ALA A 30 3.71 21.83 8.54
C ALA A 30 4.96 22.11 7.70
N ARG A 31 5.43 21.12 6.93
CA ARG A 31 6.57 21.26 5.99
C ARG A 31 6.27 22.23 4.87
N VAL A 32 5.06 22.20 4.31
CA VAL A 32 4.63 23.18 3.29
C VAL A 32 4.63 24.57 3.89
N ASP A 33 4.02 24.76 5.07
CA ASP A 33 3.98 26.05 5.75
C ASP A 33 5.39 26.61 6.03
N GLU A 34 6.31 25.78 6.53
CA GLU A 34 7.70 26.16 6.77
C GLU A 34 8.40 26.63 5.48
N LEU A 35 8.22 25.91 4.38
CA LEU A 35 8.83 26.25 3.10
C LEU A 35 8.17 27.44 2.39
N GLU A 36 6.89 27.73 2.65
CA GLU A 36 6.21 28.92 2.12
C GLU A 36 6.63 30.20 2.86
N ASP A 37 6.96 30.09 4.15
CA ASP A 37 7.45 31.20 4.98
C ASP A 37 8.97 31.45 4.84
N ASP A 38 9.73 30.50 4.29
CA ASP A 38 11.17 30.63 4.03
C ASP A 38 11.44 31.36 2.68
N GLU A 39 11.92 32.60 2.76
CA GLU A 39 12.27 33.43 1.58
C GLU A 39 13.41 32.83 0.73
N ASP A 40 14.21 31.93 1.29
CA ASP A 40 15.32 31.25 0.61
C ASP A 40 14.92 29.84 0.07
N ALA A 41 13.66 29.42 0.28
CA ALA A 41 13.20 28.10 -0.16
C ALA A 41 13.26 27.94 -1.68
N GLN A 42 13.70 26.77 -2.11
CA GLN A 42 13.71 26.43 -3.54
C GLN A 42 12.32 26.01 -3.99
N GLU A 43 11.89 26.52 -5.14
CA GLU A 43 10.60 26.15 -5.76
C GLU A 43 10.44 24.63 -5.96
N SER A 44 11.53 23.90 -6.20
CA SER A 44 11.50 22.44 -6.27
C SER A 44 11.14 21.81 -4.92
N ALA A 45 11.73 22.29 -3.82
CA ALA A 45 11.42 21.76 -2.49
C ALA A 45 9.96 22.02 -2.09
N LEU A 46 9.44 23.22 -2.43
CA LEU A 46 8.04 23.54 -2.20
C LEU A 46 7.09 22.68 -3.04
N ARG A 47 7.45 22.39 -4.29
CA ARG A 47 6.69 21.46 -5.14
C ARG A 47 6.67 20.06 -4.56
N ASP A 48 7.81 19.56 -4.11
CA ASP A 48 7.94 18.23 -3.54
C ASP A 48 7.09 18.10 -2.27
N ALA A 49 7.20 19.08 -1.35
CA ALA A 49 6.37 19.11 -0.13
C ALA A 49 4.87 19.19 -0.42
N ARG A 50 4.46 19.96 -1.44
CA ARG A 50 3.04 20.01 -1.87
C ARG A 50 2.56 18.68 -2.44
N SER A 51 3.43 17.95 -3.15
CA SER A 51 3.14 16.60 -3.64
C SER A 51 2.95 15.65 -2.47
N GLU A 52 3.89 15.62 -1.52
CA GLU A 52 3.82 14.79 -0.30
C GLU A 52 2.50 15.01 0.45
N ARG A 53 2.09 16.27 0.62
CA ARG A 53 0.80 16.63 1.23
C ARG A 53 -0.40 16.12 0.43
N GLU A 54 -0.38 16.28 -0.90
CA GLU A 54 -1.48 15.81 -1.77
C GLU A 54 -1.61 14.27 -1.73
N ASP A 55 -0.48 13.57 -1.70
CA ASP A 55 -0.41 12.12 -1.60
C ASP A 55 -0.99 11.65 -0.25
N ALA A 56 -0.57 12.24 0.87
CA ALA A 56 -1.12 11.95 2.20
C ALA A 56 -2.64 12.24 2.29
N ALA A 57 -3.10 13.35 1.71
CA ALA A 57 -4.53 13.66 1.63
C ALA A 57 -5.29 12.69 0.71
N GLY A 58 -4.64 12.12 -0.30
CA GLY A 58 -5.13 11.02 -1.12
C GLY A 58 -5.36 9.76 -0.29
N LYS A 59 -4.34 9.34 0.47
CA LYS A 59 -4.40 8.19 1.39
C LYS A 59 -5.49 8.35 2.45
N GLN A 60 -5.62 9.53 3.05
CA GLN A 60 -6.65 9.79 4.06
C GLN A 60 -8.07 9.61 3.47
N ARG A 61 -8.30 10.10 2.24
CA ARG A 61 -9.58 9.90 1.55
C ARG A 61 -9.84 8.43 1.23
N ALA A 62 -8.81 7.69 0.84
CA ALA A 62 -8.90 6.25 0.59
C ALA A 62 -9.31 5.49 1.87
N LEU A 63 -8.65 5.77 2.99
CA LEU A 63 -8.93 5.13 4.28
C LEU A 63 -10.31 5.51 4.82
N ASN A 64 -10.73 6.77 4.68
CA ASN A 64 -12.09 7.18 5.05
C ASN A 64 -13.16 6.42 4.25
N TRP A 65 -12.93 6.17 2.96
CA TRP A 65 -13.82 5.34 2.16
C TRP A 65 -13.82 3.89 2.66
N ALA A 66 -12.63 3.30 2.86
CA ALA A 66 -12.51 1.91 3.30
C ALA A 66 -13.17 1.68 4.66
N ILE A 67 -13.01 2.62 5.60
CA ILE A 67 -13.69 2.62 6.89
C ILE A 67 -15.21 2.67 6.71
N GLY A 68 -15.70 3.52 5.80
CA GLY A 68 -17.13 3.63 5.50
C GLY A 68 -17.74 2.33 4.99
N GLU A 69 -16.97 1.53 4.23
CA GLU A 69 -17.43 0.27 3.65
C GLU A 69 -17.24 -0.93 4.58
N PHE A 70 -16.12 -1.01 5.30
CA PHE A 70 -15.70 -2.20 6.03
C PHE A 70 -15.67 -2.04 7.57
N GLY A 71 -15.70 -0.81 8.07
CA GLY A 71 -15.62 -0.49 9.50
C GLY A 71 -14.19 -0.17 9.97
N GLU A 72 -14.09 0.59 11.05
CA GLU A 72 -12.82 1.09 11.63
C GLU A 72 -11.92 -0.06 12.14
N ASP A 73 -12.53 -1.07 12.76
CA ASP A 73 -11.84 -2.26 13.30
C ASP A 73 -11.44 -3.28 12.23
N ALA A 74 -11.77 -3.04 10.95
CA ALA A 74 -11.42 -3.96 9.88
C ALA A 74 -9.90 -4.08 9.77
N THR A 75 -9.41 -5.32 9.75
CA THR A 75 -7.97 -5.62 9.79
C THR A 75 -7.46 -5.99 8.41
N ILE A 76 -6.29 -5.47 8.06
CA ILE A 76 -5.51 -5.85 6.88
C ILE A 76 -4.20 -6.46 7.36
N THR A 77 -3.82 -7.59 6.76
CA THR A 77 -2.52 -8.24 6.95
C THR A 77 -1.83 -8.36 5.61
N MET A 78 -0.63 -7.78 5.50
CA MET A 78 0.22 -7.81 4.31
C MET A 78 1.54 -8.49 4.62
N GLU A 79 2.07 -9.21 3.64
CA GLU A 79 3.34 -9.91 3.72
C GLU A 79 4.27 -9.41 2.60
N ALA A 80 5.54 -9.13 2.93
CA ALA A 80 6.54 -8.77 1.95
C ALA A 80 6.81 -9.92 0.96
N PHE A 81 7.23 -9.56 -0.24
CA PHE A 81 7.56 -10.54 -1.25
C PHE A 81 8.89 -11.23 -0.95
N THR A 82 8.82 -12.55 -0.83
CA THR A 82 9.97 -13.38 -1.18
C THR A 82 10.11 -13.47 -2.70
N ALA A 83 11.32 -13.76 -3.19
CA ALA A 83 11.55 -14.06 -4.60
C ALA A 83 10.62 -15.15 -5.14
N THR A 84 10.29 -16.14 -4.29
CA THR A 84 9.39 -17.25 -4.64
C THR A 84 7.94 -16.80 -4.74
N THR A 85 7.45 -16.02 -3.76
CA THR A 85 6.06 -15.54 -3.74
C THR A 85 5.80 -14.63 -4.95
N ARG A 86 6.74 -13.73 -5.25
CA ARG A 86 6.67 -12.86 -6.42
C ARG A 86 6.67 -13.64 -7.73
N ALA A 87 7.57 -14.62 -7.89
CA ALA A 87 7.63 -15.43 -9.10
C ALA A 87 6.32 -16.21 -9.33
N ARG A 88 5.75 -16.82 -8.29
CA ARG A 88 4.48 -17.54 -8.39
C ARG A 88 3.32 -16.63 -8.77
N ALA A 89 3.23 -15.44 -8.20
CA ALA A 89 2.19 -14.49 -8.54
C ALA A 89 2.24 -14.08 -10.03
N LEU A 90 3.45 -13.83 -10.54
CA LEU A 90 3.67 -13.49 -11.94
C LEU A 90 3.42 -14.68 -12.89
N ASP A 91 3.81 -15.89 -12.50
CA ASP A 91 3.55 -17.11 -13.26
C ASP A 91 2.03 -17.38 -13.36
N GLU A 92 1.30 -17.24 -12.25
CA GLU A 92 -0.15 -17.42 -12.22
C GLU A 92 -0.86 -16.38 -13.10
N MET A 93 -0.49 -15.10 -12.93
CA MET A 93 -0.97 -13.99 -13.75
C MET A 93 -0.80 -14.25 -15.25
N GLN A 94 0.39 -14.72 -15.67
CA GLN A 94 0.68 -15.06 -17.07
C GLN A 94 -0.12 -16.27 -17.55
N SER A 95 -0.43 -17.22 -16.66
CA SER A 95 -1.17 -18.42 -17.01
C SER A 95 -2.69 -18.18 -17.13
N SER A 96 -3.23 -17.27 -16.32
CA SER A 96 -4.66 -16.90 -16.31
C SER A 96 -5.01 -15.83 -17.34
N THR A 97 -4.06 -14.98 -17.73
CA THR A 97 -4.35 -13.83 -18.62
C THR A 97 -3.97 -14.12 -20.08
N MET A 98 -4.94 -14.03 -21.00
CA MET A 98 -4.66 -14.12 -22.43
C MET A 98 -4.18 -12.79 -23.01
N GLY A 99 -2.87 -12.67 -23.30
CA GLY A 99 -2.28 -11.52 -23.98
C GLY A 99 -1.19 -10.83 -23.16
N ASP A 100 -0.75 -9.66 -23.61
CA ASP A 100 0.19 -8.84 -22.84
C ASP A 100 -0.51 -8.28 -21.60
N VAL A 101 0.03 -8.60 -20.42
CA VAL A 101 -0.47 -8.07 -19.15
C VAL A 101 0.05 -6.64 -18.96
N GLY A 102 -0.86 -5.68 -18.79
CA GLY A 102 -0.50 -4.28 -18.56
C GLY A 102 0.12 -4.06 -17.17
N GLY A 103 0.86 -2.97 -16.99
CA GLY A 103 1.50 -2.64 -15.71
C GLY A 103 0.52 -2.51 -14.52
N MET A 104 -0.68 -1.97 -14.77
CA MET A 104 -1.74 -1.86 -13.75
C MET A 104 -2.27 -3.22 -13.32
N GLU A 105 -2.44 -4.15 -14.26
CA GLU A 105 -2.91 -5.50 -13.95
C GLU A 105 -1.85 -6.27 -13.16
N SER A 106 -0.58 -6.15 -13.57
CA SER A 106 0.54 -6.75 -12.81
C SER A 106 0.60 -6.25 -11.37
N ARG A 107 0.35 -4.95 -11.14
CA ARG A 107 0.28 -4.37 -9.80
C ARG A 107 -0.83 -4.99 -8.95
N ILE A 108 -2.05 -5.12 -9.49
CA ILE A 108 -3.20 -5.70 -8.78
C ILE A 108 -2.92 -7.15 -8.39
N TRP A 109 -2.34 -7.94 -9.29
CA TRP A 109 -1.96 -9.33 -9.00
C TRP A 109 -0.92 -9.42 -7.89
N LEU A 110 0.06 -8.51 -7.87
CA LEU A 110 1.05 -8.46 -6.80
C LEU A 110 0.42 -8.01 -5.47
N LEU A 111 -0.41 -6.98 -5.47
CA LEU A 111 -1.15 -6.57 -4.27
C LEU A 111 -1.96 -7.73 -3.68
N ALA A 112 -2.73 -8.44 -4.52
CA ALA A 112 -3.51 -9.59 -4.09
C ALA A 112 -2.65 -10.72 -3.53
N ALA A 113 -1.46 -10.96 -4.11
CA ALA A 113 -0.53 -11.97 -3.61
C ALA A 113 0.12 -11.60 -2.27
N ALA A 114 0.22 -10.31 -1.94
CA ALA A 114 0.78 -9.83 -0.68
C ALA A 114 -0.26 -9.80 0.46
N LEU A 115 -1.56 -9.76 0.13
CA LEU A 115 -2.64 -9.72 1.12
C LEU A 115 -2.90 -11.12 1.70
N GLN A 116 -2.54 -11.31 2.97
CA GLN A 116 -2.85 -12.53 3.73
C GLN A 116 -4.26 -12.49 4.32
N ALA A 117 -4.72 -11.29 4.70
CA ALA A 117 -6.07 -11.05 5.19
C ALA A 117 -6.49 -9.61 4.84
N ALA A 118 -7.73 -9.43 4.44
CA ALA A 118 -8.33 -8.11 4.21
C ALA A 118 -9.85 -8.23 4.30
N PRO A 119 -10.58 -7.14 4.63
CA PRO A 119 -12.02 -7.21 4.85
C PRO A 119 -12.85 -7.50 3.58
N TRP A 120 -12.27 -7.33 2.39
CA TRP A 120 -12.89 -7.69 1.12
C TRP A 120 -12.56 -9.12 0.66
N LEU A 121 -11.72 -9.85 1.40
CA LEU A 121 -11.37 -11.24 1.14
C LEU A 121 -12.14 -12.15 2.11
N ASN A 122 -12.67 -13.26 1.61
CA ASN A 122 -13.36 -14.27 2.40
C ASN A 122 -12.39 -15.34 2.96
N GLY A 123 -11.11 -15.28 2.61
CA GLY A 123 -10.04 -16.15 3.11
C GLY A 123 -9.97 -17.53 2.45
N SER A 124 -10.68 -17.74 1.34
CA SER A 124 -10.67 -19.00 0.57
C SER A 124 -10.53 -18.80 -0.94
N GLU A 125 -10.42 -17.55 -1.36
CA GLU A 125 -10.14 -17.16 -2.73
C GLU A 125 -8.81 -17.75 -3.20
N ASP A 126 -8.78 -18.15 -4.46
CA ASP A 126 -7.52 -18.27 -5.17
C ASP A 126 -6.98 -16.88 -5.53
N LEU A 127 -5.75 -16.84 -6.03
CA LEU A 127 -5.08 -15.58 -6.34
C LEU A 127 -5.79 -14.78 -7.44
N GLU A 128 -6.43 -15.46 -8.40
CA GLU A 128 -7.18 -14.81 -9.48
C GLU A 128 -8.40 -14.08 -8.94
N GLU A 129 -9.19 -14.74 -8.09
CA GLU A 129 -10.35 -14.12 -7.45
C GLU A 129 -9.92 -12.99 -6.50
N ALA A 130 -8.85 -13.19 -5.72
CA ALA A 130 -8.26 -12.15 -4.86
C ALA A 130 -7.82 -10.92 -5.68
N ALA A 131 -7.17 -11.12 -6.83
CA ALA A 131 -6.80 -10.05 -7.76
C ALA A 131 -8.02 -9.33 -8.32
N ARG A 132 -9.07 -10.07 -8.70
CA ARG A 132 -10.31 -9.51 -9.22
C ARG A 132 -11.03 -8.61 -8.21
N VAL A 133 -11.16 -9.06 -6.96
CA VAL A 133 -11.82 -8.25 -5.92
C VAL A 133 -10.97 -7.07 -5.47
N THR A 134 -9.64 -7.24 -5.38
CA THR A 134 -8.71 -6.15 -5.07
C THR A 134 -8.70 -5.09 -6.17
N GLY A 135 -8.74 -5.50 -7.44
CA GLY A 135 -8.84 -4.61 -8.59
C GLY A 135 -10.16 -3.85 -8.70
N ALA A 136 -11.21 -4.29 -7.98
CA ALA A 136 -12.49 -3.59 -7.90
C ALA A 136 -12.54 -2.49 -6.84
N LEU A 137 -11.52 -2.40 -5.97
CA LEU A 137 -11.40 -1.32 -4.99
C LEU A 137 -11.17 0.03 -5.69
N PRO A 138 -11.52 1.16 -5.06
CA PRO A 138 -11.15 2.47 -5.58
C PRO A 138 -9.63 2.58 -5.80
N PRO A 139 -9.18 3.23 -6.89
CA PRO A 139 -7.75 3.35 -7.18
C PRO A 139 -6.93 3.89 -6.02
N ALA A 140 -7.44 4.88 -5.27
CA ALA A 140 -6.74 5.46 -4.13
C ALA A 140 -6.50 4.44 -2.98
N VAL A 141 -7.37 3.43 -2.82
CA VAL A 141 -7.15 2.34 -1.86
C VAL A 141 -6.06 1.41 -2.37
N GLN A 142 -6.07 1.11 -3.67
CA GLN A 142 -5.01 0.31 -4.30
C GLN A 142 -3.65 1.02 -4.20
N ASP A 143 -3.64 2.35 -4.36
CA ASP A 143 -2.43 3.18 -4.20
C ASP A 143 -1.90 3.13 -2.77
N PHE A 144 -2.77 3.31 -1.78
CA PHE A 144 -2.40 3.16 -0.38
C PHE A 144 -1.79 1.78 -0.07
N LEU A 145 -2.41 0.69 -0.54
CA LEU A 145 -1.90 -0.66 -0.32
C LEU A 145 -0.55 -0.91 -1.01
N ASP A 146 -0.31 -0.30 -2.15
CA ASP A 146 0.94 -0.43 -2.90
C ASP A 146 2.09 0.31 -2.22
N ASP A 147 1.82 1.46 -1.61
CA ASP A 147 2.76 2.18 -0.77
C ASP A 147 3.14 1.33 0.47
N GLU A 148 2.13 0.80 1.18
CA GLU A 148 2.36 -0.10 2.33
C GLU A 148 3.19 -1.34 1.95
N LEU A 149 2.91 -1.93 0.79
CA LEU A 149 3.66 -3.06 0.28
C LEU A 149 5.10 -2.68 -0.12
N THR A 150 5.29 -1.50 -0.69
CA THR A 150 6.61 -0.98 -1.06
C THR A 150 7.46 -0.79 0.18
N ASP A 151 6.93 -0.11 1.21
CA ASP A 151 7.60 0.10 2.48
C ASP A 151 7.97 -1.23 3.15
N LEU A 152 7.06 -2.20 3.13
CA LEU A 152 7.30 -3.53 3.70
C LEU A 152 8.41 -4.29 2.96
N ASN A 153 8.48 -4.15 1.62
CA ASN A 153 9.53 -4.75 0.80
C ASN A 153 10.88 -4.05 0.97
N ASP A 154 10.91 -2.73 1.15
CA ASP A 154 12.13 -1.97 1.39
C ASP A 154 12.75 -2.35 2.75
N LEU A 155 11.94 -2.46 3.80
CA LEU A 155 12.36 -2.98 5.11
C LEU A 155 12.93 -4.41 5.03
N SER A 156 12.40 -5.24 4.13
CA SER A 156 12.93 -6.59 3.89
C SER A 156 14.31 -6.56 3.23
N SER A 157 14.56 -5.56 2.37
CA SER A 157 15.79 -5.42 1.58
C SER A 157 16.94 -4.88 2.43
N GLU A 158 16.67 -3.94 3.33
CA GLU A 158 17.65 -3.38 4.27
C GLU A 158 18.11 -4.41 5.31
N ASN A 159 17.26 -5.36 5.70
CA ASN A 159 17.61 -6.44 6.62
C ASN A 159 18.46 -7.56 5.98
N LEU A 160 18.60 -7.58 4.65
CA LEU A 160 19.37 -8.57 3.88
C LEU A 160 20.77 -8.06 3.47
N SER A 161 21.10 -6.80 3.73
CA SER A 161 22.41 -6.17 3.46
C SER A 161 23.33 -6.15 4.68
#